data_AF-A0A4R6SHL1-F1
#
_entry.id   AF-A0A4R6SHL1-F1
#
_cell.length_a   1.000
_cell.length_b   1.000
_cell.length_c   1.000
_cell.angle_alpha   90.00
_cell.angle_beta   90.00
_cell.angle_gamma   90.00
#
_symmetry.space_group_name_H-M   'P 1'
#
loop_
_entity.id
_entity.type
_entity.pdbx_description
1 polymer ?
#
loop_
_entity_poly.entity_id
_entity_poly.type
_entity_poly.pdbx_seq_one_letter_code
_entity_poly.pdbx_strand_id
1 'polypeptide(L)'
;MSGHDHHLSLPVTIGPLALRVLLMFVVPAIAGFAVLRGFLPEPGKRERAALAIGAAVAVLVELMLATSGLRVPDAVVPVLLAGIAVPLRIALARKEQPPSVRRWLDRIGGAVLLFAAVVACLLFVRGWGTAVSARAVALHVTGVVVGIVGLVWYATSRLPAAALSRLATQAVAVVLALGTLGGAAQALALTLPDVQPRYLSNAHASASSAGDGWLALERSAH
;
A
#
# COMPACT_ATOMS: atom_id res chain seq x y z
N MET A 1 44.94 6.41 21.24
CA MET A 1 44.27 7.19 20.18
C MET A 1 43.04 6.41 19.76
N SER A 2 41.93 6.57 20.48
CA SER A 2 40.65 5.94 20.15
C SER A 2 39.86 6.88 19.25
N GLY A 3 39.71 6.52 17.98
CA GLY A 3 38.74 7.13 17.09
C GLY A 3 37.35 6.84 17.64
N HIS A 4 36.62 7.88 18.01
CA HIS A 4 35.22 7.76 18.39
C HIS A 4 34.44 7.48 17.11
N ASP A 5 34.01 6.24 16.93
CA ASP A 5 33.01 5.87 15.93
C ASP A 5 31.70 6.55 16.32
N HIS A 6 31.52 7.78 15.85
CA HIS A 6 30.23 8.44 15.83
C HIS A 6 29.35 7.73 14.80
N HIS A 7 28.82 6.57 15.18
CA HIS A 7 27.58 6.07 14.61
C HIS A 7 26.52 7.14 14.87
N LEU A 8 26.35 8.04 13.90
CA LEU A 8 25.15 8.83 13.73
C LEU A 8 24.00 7.85 13.49
N SER A 9 23.51 7.25 14.56
CA SER A 9 22.19 6.64 14.65
C SER A 9 21.18 7.78 14.58
N LEU A 10 21.08 8.41 13.41
CA LEU A 10 19.89 9.18 13.06
C LEU A 10 18.72 8.22 13.27
N PRO A 11 17.74 8.57 14.13
CA PRO A 11 16.59 7.74 14.32
C PRO A 11 15.88 7.60 12.96
N VAL A 12 16.07 6.46 12.29
CA VAL A 12 15.31 6.03 11.10
C VAL A 12 13.86 5.70 11.49
N THR A 13 13.32 6.32 12.53
CA THR A 13 11.93 6.21 12.99
C THR A 13 11.00 7.14 12.22
N ILE A 14 11.52 8.20 11.57
CA ILE A 14 10.70 9.08 10.71
C ILE A 14 10.29 8.37 9.42
N GLY A 15 11.14 7.50 8.88
CA GLY A 15 10.91 6.80 7.60
C GLY A 15 9.58 6.04 7.57
N PRO A 16 9.36 5.04 8.45
CA PRO A 16 8.13 4.24 8.45
C PRO A 16 6.87 5.07 8.72
N LEU A 17 6.96 6.10 9.57
CA LEU A 17 5.82 6.97 9.88
C LEU A 17 5.42 7.80 8.66
N ALA A 18 6.39 8.44 7.99
CA ALA A 18 6.14 9.22 6.78
C ALA A 18 5.54 8.35 5.66
N LEU A 19 6.04 7.12 5.50
CA LEU A 19 5.50 6.14 4.56
C LEU A 19 4.05 5.73 4.88
N ARG A 20 3.72 5.52 6.16
CA ARG A 20 2.33 5.24 6.60
C ARG A 20 1.40 6.42 6.35
N VAL A 21 1.84 7.64 6.64
CA VAL A 21 1.07 8.87 6.37
C VAL A 21 0.82 8.98 4.87
N LEU A 22 1.84 8.76 4.04
CA LEU A 22 1.70 8.76 2.58
C LEU A 22 0.65 7.73 2.12
N LEU A 23 0.69 6.50 2.62
CA LEU A 23 -0.33 5.48 2.31
C LEU A 23 -1.74 5.92 2.74
N MET A 24 -1.84 6.57 3.90
CA MET A 24 -3.11 7.08 4.43
C MET A 24 -3.75 8.14 3.52
N PHE A 25 -2.98 8.83 2.69
CA PHE A 25 -3.50 9.76 1.68
C PHE A 25 -3.71 9.07 0.32
N VAL A 26 -2.76 8.25 -0.10
CA VAL A 26 -2.77 7.68 -1.46
C VAL A 26 -3.85 6.61 -1.62
N VAL A 27 -4.05 5.73 -0.64
CA VAL A 27 -5.05 4.66 -0.73
C VAL A 27 -6.48 5.23 -0.83
N PRO A 28 -6.90 6.19 0.03
CA PRO A 28 -8.20 6.84 -0.13
C PRO A 28 -8.34 7.65 -1.41
N ALA A 29 -7.27 8.29 -1.91
CA ALA A 29 -7.32 8.99 -3.19
C ALA A 29 -7.63 8.04 -4.36
N ILE A 30 -6.97 6.86 -4.40
CA ILE A 30 -7.21 5.84 -5.43
C ILE A 30 -8.61 5.23 -5.28
N ALA A 31 -9.00 4.87 -4.06
CA ALA A 31 -10.31 4.31 -3.77
C ALA A 31 -11.44 5.29 -4.12
N GLY A 32 -11.32 6.55 -3.69
CA GLY A 32 -12.27 7.62 -4.00
C GLY A 32 -12.37 7.88 -5.50
N PHE A 33 -11.24 7.92 -6.21
CA PHE A 33 -11.26 8.03 -7.66
C PHE A 33 -11.99 6.86 -8.33
N ALA A 34 -11.74 5.62 -7.89
CA ALA A 34 -12.41 4.45 -8.44
C ALA A 34 -13.93 4.49 -8.22
N VAL A 35 -14.37 4.92 -7.05
CA VAL A 35 -15.80 5.12 -6.73
C VAL A 35 -16.41 6.21 -7.60
N LEU A 36 -15.72 7.35 -7.78
CA LEU A 36 -16.24 8.47 -8.57
C LEU A 36 -16.20 8.23 -10.09
N ARG A 37 -15.31 7.35 -10.58
CA ARG A 37 -15.14 7.06 -12.02
C ARG A 37 -16.44 6.66 -12.72
N GLY A 38 -17.34 5.97 -12.03
CA GLY A 38 -18.63 5.57 -12.60
C GLY A 38 -19.51 6.76 -12.99
N PHE A 39 -19.35 7.90 -12.31
CA PHE A 39 -20.16 9.11 -12.45
C PHE A 39 -19.44 10.22 -13.24
N LEU A 40 -18.11 10.18 -13.32
CA LEU A 40 -17.29 11.16 -14.02
C LEU A 40 -17.08 10.78 -15.51
N PRO A 41 -16.82 11.78 -16.38
CA PRO A 41 -16.39 11.53 -17.76
C PRO A 41 -15.06 10.76 -17.84
N GLU A 42 -14.71 10.27 -19.03
CA GLU A 42 -13.47 9.50 -19.22
C GLU A 42 -12.25 10.33 -18.74
N PRO A 43 -11.45 9.83 -17.79
CA PRO A 43 -10.40 10.65 -17.19
C PRO A 43 -9.34 11.03 -18.21
N GLY A 44 -8.80 12.23 -18.05
CA GLY A 44 -7.73 12.75 -18.88
C GLY A 44 -6.43 11.97 -18.71
N LYS A 45 -5.49 12.17 -19.63
CA LYS A 45 -4.18 11.50 -19.58
C LYS A 45 -3.40 11.81 -18.28
N ARG A 46 -3.48 13.06 -17.81
CA ARG A 46 -2.80 13.50 -16.59
C ARG A 46 -3.33 12.80 -15.34
N GLU A 47 -4.64 12.67 -15.22
CA GLU A 47 -5.30 11.99 -14.10
C GLU A 47 -4.93 10.51 -14.06
N ARG A 48 -4.97 9.83 -15.22
CA ARG A 48 -4.54 8.43 -15.34
C ARG A 48 -3.07 8.25 -14.95
N ALA A 49 -2.21 9.17 -15.36
CA ALA A 49 -0.79 9.13 -15.00
C ALA A 49 -0.58 9.35 -13.50
N ALA A 50 -1.25 10.34 -12.90
CA ALA A 50 -1.19 10.60 -11.47
C ALA A 50 -1.64 9.37 -10.66
N LEU A 51 -2.73 8.72 -11.05
CA LEU A 51 -3.23 7.51 -10.41
C LEU A 51 -2.28 6.32 -10.57
N ALA A 52 -1.77 6.09 -11.77
CA ALA A 52 -0.85 4.98 -12.03
C ALA A 52 0.47 5.16 -11.26
N ILE A 53 1.00 6.38 -11.21
CA ILE A 53 2.19 6.71 -10.42
C ILE A 53 1.89 6.57 -8.93
N GLY A 54 0.79 7.15 -8.45
CA GLY A 54 0.38 7.09 -7.05
C GLY A 54 0.21 5.65 -6.58
N ALA A 55 -0.39 4.79 -7.39
CA ALA A 55 -0.53 3.39 -7.07
C ALA A 55 0.80 2.61 -7.11
N ALA A 56 1.68 2.89 -8.08
CA ALA A 56 3.01 2.30 -8.11
C ALA A 56 3.80 2.68 -6.85
N VAL A 57 3.71 3.95 -6.43
CA VAL A 57 4.31 4.43 -5.18
C VAL A 57 3.68 3.73 -3.98
N ALA A 58 2.35 3.66 -3.89
CA ALA A 58 1.67 2.98 -2.77
C ALA A 58 2.09 1.52 -2.65
N VAL A 59 2.14 0.78 -3.76
CA VAL A 59 2.57 -0.61 -3.75
C VAL A 59 4.04 -0.72 -3.35
N LEU A 60 4.92 0.12 -3.90
CA LEU A 60 6.34 0.12 -3.49
C LEU A 60 6.49 0.40 -1.98
N VAL A 61 5.73 1.37 -1.46
CA VAL A 61 5.75 1.74 -0.05
C VAL A 61 5.24 0.61 0.83
N GLU A 62 4.15 -0.06 0.47
CA GLU A 62 3.66 -1.26 1.16
C GLU A 62 4.69 -2.39 1.13
N LEU A 63 5.35 -2.62 -0.01
CA LEU A 63 6.42 -3.63 -0.12
C LEU A 63 7.62 -3.30 0.79
N MET A 64 8.01 -2.02 0.90
CA MET A 64 9.09 -1.58 1.80
C MET A 64 8.69 -1.68 3.28
N LEU A 65 7.43 -1.38 3.60
CA LEU A 65 6.90 -1.47 4.96
C LEU A 65 6.63 -2.91 5.42
N ALA A 66 6.50 -3.86 4.48
CA ALA A 66 6.36 -5.28 4.76
C ALA A 66 7.68 -5.93 5.24
N THR A 67 8.38 -5.29 6.18
CA THR A 67 9.65 -5.74 6.77
C THR A 67 9.51 -7.06 7.54
N SER A 68 8.29 -7.40 7.98
CA SER A 68 7.94 -8.69 8.59
C SER A 68 7.60 -9.79 7.56
N GLY A 69 7.78 -9.51 6.27
CA GLY A 69 7.56 -10.44 5.18
C GLY A 69 6.15 -10.34 4.61
N LEU A 70 6.09 -10.25 3.28
CA LEU A 70 4.89 -10.50 2.52
C LEU A 70 4.60 -12.00 2.52
N ARG A 71 3.38 -12.40 2.91
CA ARG A 71 2.99 -13.81 2.93
C ARG A 71 2.53 -14.30 1.55
N VAL A 72 3.24 -13.87 0.52
CA VAL A 72 3.08 -14.30 -0.86
C VAL A 72 4.42 -14.87 -1.31
N PRO A 73 4.43 -15.97 -2.09
CA PRO A 73 5.68 -16.47 -2.66
C PRO A 73 6.46 -15.32 -3.31
N ASP A 74 7.79 -15.31 -3.21
CA ASP A 74 8.63 -14.25 -3.78
C ASP A 74 8.38 -14.06 -5.28
N ALA A 75 7.90 -15.11 -5.97
CA ALA A 75 7.47 -15.08 -7.37
C ALA A 75 6.23 -14.20 -7.64
N VAL A 76 5.41 -13.86 -6.64
CA VAL A 76 4.20 -13.05 -6.82
C VAL A 76 4.51 -11.55 -6.82
N VAL A 77 5.54 -11.11 -6.10
CA VAL A 77 6.00 -9.71 -6.09
C VAL A 77 6.31 -9.20 -7.51
N PRO A 78 7.14 -9.87 -8.34
CA PRO A 78 7.40 -9.41 -9.70
C PRO A 78 6.15 -9.45 -10.60
N VAL A 79 5.20 -10.36 -10.34
CA VAL A 79 3.93 -10.41 -11.07
C VAL A 79 3.06 -9.20 -10.75
N LEU A 80 2.99 -8.78 -9.48
CA LEU A 80 2.27 -7.57 -9.07
C LEU A 80 2.91 -6.31 -9.65
N LEU A 81 4.25 -6.23 -9.59
CA LEU A 81 5.01 -5.12 -10.18
C LEU A 81 4.82 -5.04 -11.70
N ALA A 82 4.90 -6.18 -12.40
CA ALA A 82 4.62 -6.26 -13.83
C ALA A 82 3.15 -5.87 -14.14
N GLY A 83 2.23 -6.28 -13.27
CA GLY A 83 0.82 -5.91 -13.33
C GLY A 83 0.61 -4.40 -13.27
N ILE A 84 1.39 -3.66 -12.47
CA ILE A 84 1.30 -2.19 -12.36
C ILE A 84 2.08 -1.49 -13.48
N ALA A 85 3.19 -2.09 -13.92
CA ALA A 85 4.04 -1.54 -14.98
C ALA A 85 3.26 -1.32 -16.29
N VAL A 86 2.29 -2.19 -16.59
CA VAL A 86 1.46 -2.06 -17.80
C VAL A 86 0.58 -0.79 -17.77
N PRO A 87 -0.31 -0.58 -16.78
CA PRO A 87 -1.05 0.67 -16.60
C PRO A 87 -0.15 1.91 -16.58
N LEU A 88 0.99 1.84 -15.90
CA LEU A 88 1.95 2.94 -15.81
C LEU A 88 2.53 3.29 -17.18
N ARG A 89 2.98 2.27 -17.93
CA ARG A 89 3.49 2.45 -19.30
C ARG A 89 2.43 3.07 -20.21
N ILE A 90 1.17 2.63 -20.09
CA ILE A 90 0.06 3.16 -20.88
C ILE A 90 -0.21 4.62 -20.55
N ALA A 91 -0.24 4.96 -19.25
CA ALA A 91 -0.50 6.32 -18.80
C ALA A 91 0.63 7.30 -19.22
N LEU A 92 1.87 6.83 -19.25
CA LEU A 92 3.05 7.62 -19.63
C LEU A 92 3.33 7.64 -21.14
N ALA A 93 2.76 6.71 -21.91
CA ALA A 93 2.98 6.63 -23.36
C ALA A 93 2.57 7.93 -24.06
N ARG A 94 3.48 8.50 -24.87
CA ARG A 94 3.22 9.74 -25.63
C ARG A 94 2.24 9.52 -26.78
N LYS A 95 2.34 8.38 -27.48
CA LYS A 95 1.50 8.01 -28.61
C LYS A 95 0.23 7.31 -28.15
N GLU A 96 -0.86 7.55 -28.86
CA GLU A 96 -2.08 6.79 -28.70
C GLU A 96 -1.84 5.31 -29.00
N GLN A 97 -2.40 4.44 -28.17
CA GLN A 97 -2.29 2.99 -28.35
C GLN A 97 -3.09 2.57 -29.59
N PRO A 98 -2.59 1.64 -30.41
CA PRO A 98 -3.37 1.12 -31.52
C PRO A 98 -4.67 0.47 -31.01
N PRO A 99 -5.75 0.49 -31.81
CA PRO A 99 -7.07 0.04 -31.38
C PRO A 99 -7.14 -1.45 -31.01
N SER A 100 -6.23 -2.27 -31.54
CA SER A 100 -6.08 -3.69 -31.18
C SER A 100 -5.58 -3.87 -29.75
N VAL A 101 -4.50 -3.17 -29.38
CA VAL A 101 -3.93 -3.17 -28.03
C VAL A 101 -4.94 -2.63 -27.03
N ARG A 102 -5.69 -1.59 -27.41
CA ARG A 102 -6.73 -1.03 -26.53
C ARG A 102 -7.85 -2.03 -26.23
N ARG A 103 -8.38 -2.71 -27.24
CA ARG A 103 -9.39 -3.77 -27.05
C ARG A 103 -8.89 -4.90 -26.16
N TRP A 104 -7.63 -5.27 -26.32
CA TRP A 104 -6.97 -6.27 -25.46
C TRP A 104 -6.86 -5.78 -24.01
N LEU A 105 -6.45 -4.52 -23.81
CA LEU A 105 -6.39 -3.89 -22.48
C LEU A 105 -7.75 -3.83 -21.80
N ASP A 106 -8.81 -3.46 -22.51
CA ASP A 106 -10.15 -3.37 -21.93
C ASP A 106 -10.66 -4.75 -21.47
N ARG A 107 -10.38 -5.82 -22.24
CA ARG A 107 -10.72 -7.20 -21.85
C ARG A 107 -9.92 -7.66 -20.64
N ILE A 108 -8.62 -7.43 -20.65
CA ILE A 108 -7.74 -7.84 -19.55
C ILE A 108 -8.03 -7.04 -18.30
N GLY A 109 -8.29 -5.74 -18.40
CA GLY A 109 -8.60 -4.90 -17.25
C GLY A 109 -9.81 -5.37 -16.48
N GLY A 110 -10.88 -5.79 -17.17
CA GLY A 110 -12.04 -6.40 -16.52
C GLY A 110 -11.70 -7.70 -15.81
N ALA A 111 -10.91 -8.58 -16.45
CA ALA A 111 -10.49 -9.85 -15.87
C ALA A 111 -9.55 -9.64 -14.66
N VAL A 112 -8.60 -8.72 -14.75
CA VAL A 112 -7.66 -8.37 -13.67
C VAL A 112 -8.40 -7.75 -12.50
N LEU A 113 -9.36 -6.84 -12.74
CA LEU A 113 -10.20 -6.28 -11.68
C LEU A 113 -10.98 -7.38 -10.95
N LEU A 114 -11.66 -8.26 -11.69
CA LEU A 114 -12.46 -9.33 -11.10
C LEU A 114 -11.57 -10.30 -10.30
N PHE A 115 -10.44 -10.71 -10.87
CA PHE A 115 -9.47 -11.58 -10.21
C PHE A 115 -8.92 -10.92 -8.94
N ALA A 116 -8.49 -9.67 -9.02
CA ALA A 116 -8.01 -8.90 -7.87
C ALA A 116 -9.09 -8.76 -6.79
N ALA A 117 -10.35 -8.52 -7.18
CA ALA A 117 -11.46 -8.41 -6.24
C ALA A 117 -11.71 -9.72 -5.48
N VAL A 118 -11.73 -10.86 -6.18
CA VAL A 118 -11.90 -12.18 -5.58
C VAL A 118 -10.74 -12.49 -4.63
N VAL A 119 -9.49 -12.31 -5.10
CA VAL A 119 -8.30 -12.61 -4.29
C VAL A 119 -8.23 -11.69 -3.06
N ALA A 120 -8.43 -10.38 -3.23
CA ALA A 120 -8.42 -9.42 -2.12
C ALA A 120 -9.53 -9.72 -1.11
N CYS A 121 -10.75 -10.03 -1.58
CA CYS A 121 -11.85 -10.43 -0.70
C CYS A 121 -11.49 -11.67 0.13
N LEU A 122 -10.94 -12.71 -0.49
CA LEU A 122 -10.49 -13.91 0.22
C LEU A 122 -9.39 -13.60 1.25
N LEU A 123 -8.46 -12.70 0.92
CA LEU A 123 -7.41 -12.27 1.84
C LEU A 123 -7.96 -11.48 3.03
N PHE A 124 -8.89 -10.54 2.79
CA PHE A 124 -9.52 -9.76 3.86
C PHE A 124 -10.40 -10.63 4.76
N VAL A 125 -11.25 -11.49 4.19
CA VAL A 125 -12.09 -12.42 4.98
C VAL A 125 -11.21 -13.34 5.83
N ARG A 126 -10.13 -13.87 5.27
CA ARG A 126 -9.17 -14.70 6.04
C ARG A 126 -8.43 -13.90 7.09
N GLY A 127 -8.02 -12.68 6.79
CA GLY A 127 -7.36 -11.78 7.73
C GLY A 127 -8.27 -11.46 8.92
N TRP A 128 -9.56 -11.25 8.67
CA TRP A 128 -10.55 -10.94 9.70
C TRP A 128 -10.82 -12.11 10.64
N GLY A 129 -10.82 -13.34 10.11
CA GLY A 129 -11.01 -14.56 10.89
C GLY A 129 -9.78 -14.99 11.71
N THR A 130 -8.63 -14.36 11.50
CA THR A 130 -7.42 -14.65 12.29
C THR A 130 -7.31 -13.73 13.49
N ALA A 131 -6.91 -14.28 14.65
CA ALA A 131 -6.58 -13.48 15.83
C ALA A 131 -5.50 -12.44 15.51
N VAL A 132 -5.46 -11.35 16.30
CA VAL A 132 -4.46 -10.26 16.22
C VAL A 132 -3.07 -10.86 16.18
N SER A 133 -2.48 -10.94 14.99
CA SER A 133 -1.23 -11.64 14.72
C SER A 133 -0.53 -11.02 13.51
N ALA A 134 0.78 -11.21 13.41
CA ALA A 134 1.56 -10.79 12.23
C ALA A 134 0.99 -11.39 10.92
N ARG A 135 0.38 -12.58 11.00
CA ARG A 135 -0.32 -13.22 9.88
C ARG A 135 -1.53 -12.40 9.42
N ALA A 136 -2.35 -11.92 10.35
CA ALA A 136 -3.50 -11.08 10.02
C ALA A 136 -3.05 -9.82 9.30
N VAL A 137 -2.02 -9.13 9.81
CA VAL A 137 -1.45 -7.92 9.19
C VAL A 137 -0.98 -8.20 7.77
N ALA A 138 -0.19 -9.26 7.57
CA ALA A 138 0.34 -9.61 6.26
C ALA A 138 -0.78 -9.92 5.23
N LEU A 139 -1.87 -10.56 5.66
CA LEU A 139 -3.03 -10.83 4.80
C LEU A 139 -3.73 -9.54 4.36
N HIS A 140 -3.95 -8.59 5.28
CA HIS A 140 -4.56 -7.31 4.97
C HIS A 140 -3.68 -6.48 4.02
N VAL A 141 -2.37 -6.37 4.30
CA VAL A 141 -1.42 -5.65 3.44
C VAL A 141 -1.38 -6.26 2.03
N THR A 142 -1.31 -7.59 1.93
CA THR A 142 -1.35 -8.26 0.62
C THR A 142 -2.66 -7.99 -0.11
N GLY A 143 -3.80 -8.03 0.61
CA GLY A 143 -5.11 -7.70 0.06
C GLY A 143 -5.19 -6.26 -0.45
N VAL A 144 -4.59 -5.30 0.27
CA VAL A 144 -4.49 -3.88 -0.12
C VAL A 144 -3.68 -3.75 -1.41
N VAL A 145 -2.50 -4.36 -1.50
CA VAL A 145 -1.65 -4.32 -2.70
C VAL A 145 -2.38 -4.90 -3.91
N VAL A 146 -2.99 -6.08 -3.78
CA VAL A 146 -3.76 -6.73 -4.85
C VAL A 146 -4.94 -5.85 -5.26
N GLY A 147 -5.65 -5.28 -4.30
CA GLY A 147 -6.79 -4.40 -4.57
C GLY A 147 -6.37 -3.11 -5.31
N ILE A 148 -5.27 -2.48 -4.91
CA ILE A 148 -4.71 -1.31 -5.61
C ILE A 148 -4.39 -1.66 -7.06
N VAL A 149 -3.77 -2.81 -7.32
CA VAL A 149 -3.48 -3.27 -8.70
C VAL A 149 -4.79 -3.37 -9.50
N GLY A 150 -5.82 -4.04 -8.95
CA GLY A 150 -7.13 -4.15 -9.60
C GLY A 150 -7.78 -2.79 -9.89
N LEU A 151 -7.73 -1.86 -8.93
CA LEU A 151 -8.30 -0.51 -9.06
C LEU A 151 -7.55 0.33 -10.10
N VAL A 152 -6.24 0.17 -10.25
CA VAL A 152 -5.46 0.86 -11.29
C VAL A 152 -5.79 0.35 -12.69
N TRP A 153 -5.96 -0.97 -12.83
CA TRP A 153 -6.43 -1.56 -14.09
C TRP A 153 -7.83 -1.06 -14.44
N TYR A 154 -8.71 -0.99 -13.45
CA TYR A 154 -10.03 -0.37 -13.62
C TYR A 154 -9.92 1.11 -14.02
N ALA A 155 -9.00 1.86 -13.40
CA ALA A 155 -8.77 3.27 -13.68
C ALA A 155 -8.15 3.53 -15.08
N THR A 156 -7.52 2.55 -15.69
CA THR A 156 -6.90 2.70 -17.02
C THR A 156 -7.74 2.11 -18.14
N SER A 157 -8.60 1.14 -17.85
CA SER A 157 -9.46 0.45 -18.83
C SER A 157 -10.73 1.24 -19.14
N ARG A 158 -11.25 1.13 -20.37
CA ARG A 158 -12.56 1.69 -20.70
C ARG A 158 -13.66 0.85 -20.07
N LEU A 159 -14.69 1.54 -19.59
CA LEU A 159 -15.91 0.88 -19.14
C LEU A 159 -16.63 0.26 -20.34
N PRO A 160 -17.25 -0.93 -20.17
CA PRO A 160 -18.08 -1.52 -21.21
C PRO A 160 -19.25 -0.59 -21.55
N ALA A 161 -19.64 -0.55 -22.82
CA ALA A 161 -20.73 0.33 -23.30
C ALA A 161 -22.11 -0.09 -22.77
N ALA A 162 -22.31 -1.39 -22.51
CA ALA A 162 -23.55 -1.91 -21.98
C ALA A 162 -23.76 -1.44 -20.53
N ALA A 163 -24.89 -0.79 -20.25
CA ALA A 163 -25.20 -0.19 -18.95
C ALA A 163 -25.11 -1.20 -17.80
N LEU A 164 -25.60 -2.43 -18.00
CA LEU A 164 -25.58 -3.47 -16.97
C LEU A 164 -24.16 -3.95 -16.65
N SER A 165 -23.32 -4.17 -17.67
CA SER A 165 -21.91 -4.51 -17.48
C SER A 165 -21.14 -3.37 -16.81
N ARG A 166 -21.47 -2.11 -17.14
CA ARG A 166 -20.88 -0.92 -16.50
C ARG A 166 -21.24 -0.88 -15.02
N LEU A 167 -22.51 -1.07 -14.68
CA LEU A 167 -22.99 -1.09 -13.30
C LEU A 167 -22.32 -2.22 -12.49
N ALA A 168 -22.23 -3.42 -13.06
CA ALA A 168 -21.58 -4.56 -12.41
C ALA A 168 -20.09 -4.30 -12.15
N THR A 169 -19.37 -3.77 -13.15
CA THR A 169 -17.94 -3.44 -13.01
C THR A 169 -17.72 -2.34 -11.97
N GLN A 170 -18.59 -1.33 -11.96
CA GLN A 170 -18.57 -0.25 -10.98
C GLN A 170 -18.84 -0.79 -9.57
N ALA A 171 -19.82 -1.67 -9.39
CA ALA A 171 -20.13 -2.28 -8.10
C ALA A 171 -18.93 -3.09 -7.57
N VAL A 172 -18.29 -3.88 -8.42
CA VAL A 172 -17.06 -4.63 -8.07
C VAL A 172 -15.94 -3.67 -7.66
N ALA A 173 -15.72 -2.59 -8.42
CA ALA A 173 -14.71 -1.59 -8.10
C ALA A 173 -14.99 -0.87 -6.77
N VAL A 174 -16.25 -0.54 -6.47
CA VAL A 174 -16.66 0.08 -5.20
C VAL A 174 -16.42 -0.88 -4.03
N VAL A 175 -16.83 -2.14 -4.16
CA VAL A 175 -16.60 -3.16 -3.13
C VAL A 175 -15.11 -3.35 -2.88
N LEU A 176 -14.30 -3.42 -3.95
CA LEU A 176 -12.85 -3.54 -3.83
C LEU A 176 -12.23 -2.30 -3.18
N ALA A 177 -12.66 -1.10 -3.56
CA ALA A 177 -12.19 0.16 -2.98
C ALA A 177 -12.48 0.23 -1.47
N LEU A 178 -13.70 -0.11 -1.06
CA LEU A 178 -14.08 -0.18 0.36
C LEU A 178 -13.29 -1.25 1.10
N GLY A 179 -13.09 -2.43 0.50
CA GLY A 179 -12.26 -3.49 1.05
C GLY A 179 -10.81 -3.06 1.25
N THR A 180 -10.21 -2.37 0.27
CA THR A 180 -8.84 -1.84 0.38
C THR A 180 -8.71 -0.77 1.45
N LEU A 181 -9.70 0.11 1.59
CA LEU A 181 -9.74 1.11 2.65
C LEU A 181 -9.84 0.48 4.04
N GLY A 182 -10.80 -0.43 4.21
CA GLY A 182 -10.98 -1.17 5.47
C GLY A 182 -9.76 -2.02 5.80
N GLY A 183 -9.17 -2.69 4.82
CA GLY A 183 -7.95 -3.48 4.99
C GLY A 183 -6.74 -2.65 5.38
N ALA A 184 -6.54 -1.49 4.75
CA ALA A 184 -5.46 -0.56 5.11
C ALA A 184 -5.66 0.02 6.52
N ALA A 185 -6.89 0.41 6.87
CA ALA A 185 -7.23 0.88 8.21
C ALA A 185 -7.00 -0.20 9.27
N GLN A 186 -7.41 -1.44 9.00
CA GLN A 186 -7.20 -2.58 9.89
C GLN A 186 -5.72 -2.92 10.05
N ALA A 187 -4.94 -2.94 8.96
CA ALA A 187 -3.50 -3.16 9.02
C ALA A 187 -2.80 -2.08 9.86
N LEU A 188 -3.22 -0.83 9.73
CA LEU A 188 -2.73 0.27 10.56
C LEU A 188 -3.11 0.09 12.04
N ALA A 189 -4.37 -0.24 12.32
CA ALA A 189 -4.87 -0.50 13.67
C ALA A 189 -4.10 -1.62 14.37
N LEU A 190 -3.80 -2.70 13.64
CA LEU A 190 -3.07 -3.86 14.17
C LEU A 190 -1.57 -3.59 14.38
N THR A 191 -1.00 -2.58 13.74
CA THR A 191 0.44 -2.24 13.87
C THR A 191 0.73 -1.13 14.87
N LEU A 192 -0.30 -0.49 15.45
CA LEU A 192 -0.18 0.49 16.52
C LEU A 192 0.30 -0.10 17.86
N PRO A 193 -0.20 -1.27 18.34
CA PRO A 193 0.19 -1.85 19.62
C PRO A 193 1.68 -2.20 19.73
N ASP A 194 2.35 -2.53 18.61
CA ASP A 194 3.77 -2.91 18.63
C ASP A 194 4.72 -1.70 18.82
N VAL A 195 4.21 -0.50 18.59
CA VAL A 195 5.00 0.73 18.60
C VAL A 195 5.13 1.29 20.03
N GLN A 196 4.06 1.21 20.83
CA GLN A 196 3.98 1.79 22.18
C GLN A 196 4.95 1.15 23.21
N PRO A 197 5.08 -0.19 23.29
CA PRO A 197 5.94 -0.85 24.27
C PRO A 197 7.43 -0.59 24.00
N ARG A 198 7.84 -0.50 22.74
CA ARG A 198 9.24 -0.21 22.37
C ARG A 198 9.64 1.20 22.77
N TYR A 199 8.73 2.18 22.63
CA TYR A 199 9.01 3.54 23.10
C TYR A 199 9.18 3.60 24.61
N LEU A 200 8.32 2.92 25.38
CA LEU A 200 8.44 2.88 26.84
C LEU A 200 9.70 2.14 27.30
N SER A 201 10.02 1.00 26.67
CA SER A 201 11.25 0.25 26.96
C SER A 201 12.52 1.07 26.68
N ASN A 202 12.56 1.77 25.55
CA ASN A 202 13.71 2.60 25.18
C ASN A 202 13.83 3.84 26.07
N ALA A 203 12.71 4.43 26.49
CA ALA A 203 12.69 5.56 27.42
C ALA A 203 13.21 5.18 28.82
N HIS A 204 12.90 3.95 29.29
CA HIS A 204 13.46 3.45 30.55
C HIS A 204 14.97 3.18 30.45
N ALA A 205 15.44 2.59 29.34
CA ALA A 205 16.86 2.33 29.13
C ALA A 205 17.70 3.62 28.99
N SER A 206 17.16 4.65 28.33
CA SER A 206 17.84 5.94 28.23
C SER A 206 17.87 6.67 29.58
N ALA A 207 16.77 6.62 30.34
CA ALA A 207 16.72 7.18 31.70
C ALA A 207 17.71 6.51 32.65
N SER A 208 17.88 5.17 32.59
CA SER A 208 18.87 4.48 33.41
C SER A 208 20.31 4.87 33.04
N SER A 209 20.63 4.94 31.74
CA SER A 209 21.97 5.35 31.29
C SER A 209 22.33 6.80 31.68
N ALA A 210 21.34 7.69 31.68
CA ALA A 210 21.54 9.09 32.08
C ALA A 210 21.79 9.22 33.59
N GLY A 211 21.13 8.40 34.41
CA GLY A 211 21.38 8.32 35.85
C GLY A 211 22.80 7.83 36.18
N ASP A 212 23.26 6.79 35.49
CA ASP A 212 24.60 6.23 35.70
C ASP A 212 25.72 7.22 35.33
N GLY A 213 25.52 8.01 34.26
CA GLY A 213 26.46 9.07 33.87
C GLY A 213 26.58 10.19 34.91
N TRP A 214 25.48 10.57 35.56
CA TRP A 214 25.48 11.59 36.61
C TRP A 214 26.25 11.13 37.85
N LEU A 215 26.03 9.88 38.28
CA LEU A 215 26.75 9.27 39.41
C LEU A 215 28.23 9.03 39.14
N ALA A 216 28.63 8.90 37.87
CA ALA A 216 30.04 8.84 37.48
C ALA A 216 30.72 10.22 37.56
N LEU A 217 30.01 11.29 37.19
CA LEU A 217 30.50 12.66 37.30
C LEU A 217 30.66 13.09 38.77
N GLU A 218 29.69 12.82 39.65
CA GLU A 218 29.82 13.11 41.09
C GLU A 218 31.02 12.39 41.71
N ARG A 219 31.27 11.14 41.35
CA ARG A 219 32.43 10.37 41.86
C ARG A 219 33.78 10.90 41.38
N SER A 220 33.83 11.62 40.26
CA SER A 220 35.08 12.21 39.73
C SER A 220 35.41 13.58 40.32
N ALA A 221 34.49 14.19 41.08
CA ALA A 221 34.65 15.51 41.68
C ALA A 221 35.21 15.46 43.13
N HIS A 222 35.46 14.27 43.66
CA HIS A 222 36.00 14.01 45.00
C HIS A 222 37.33 13.28 44.90
#